data_AF-A0A6N4SY34-F1
#
_entry.id   AF-A0A6N4SY34-F1
#
_cell.length_a   1.000
_cell.length_b   1.000
_cell.length_c   1.000
_cell.angle_alpha   90.00
_cell.angle_beta   90.00
_cell.angle_gamma   90.00
#
_symmetry.space_group_name_H-M   'P 1'
#
loop_
_entity.id
_entity.type
_entity.pdbx_description
1 polymer ?
#
loop_
_entity_poly.entity_id
_entity_poly.type
_entity_poly.pdbx_seq_one_letter_code
_entity_poly.pdbx_strand_id
1 'polypeptide(L)'
;MDEHRFFALLGGQVPSYQDYADFISVIENLQIEGLWEILVNAPSLNGILRTAVNKTLQDKVVRKNVDESLDAIVARIHQDFK
;
A
#
# COMPACT_ATOMS: atom_id res chain seq x y z
N MET A 1 -12.68 -2.47 -10.81
CA MET A 1 -12.60 -1.09 -11.36
C MET A 1 -11.74 -1.02 -12.61
N ASP A 2 -12.15 -0.21 -13.58
CA ASP A 2 -11.38 0.12 -14.77
C ASP A 2 -10.35 1.24 -14.52
N GLU A 3 -9.39 1.35 -15.44
CA GLU A 3 -8.26 2.29 -15.36
C GLU A 3 -8.71 3.76 -15.36
N HIS A 4 -9.71 4.12 -16.16
CA HIS A 4 -10.21 5.49 -16.25
C HIS A 4 -10.82 5.94 -14.91
N ARG A 5 -11.63 5.07 -14.28
CA ARG A 5 -12.21 5.37 -12.98
C ARG A 5 -11.15 5.50 -11.90
N PHE A 6 -10.13 4.63 -11.90
CA PHE A 6 -9.02 4.73 -10.95
C PHE A 6 -8.27 6.06 -11.06
N PHE A 7 -7.89 6.48 -12.28
CA PHE A 7 -7.23 7.77 -12.49
C PHE A 7 -8.11 8.96 -12.12
N ALA A 8 -9.42 8.88 -12.33
CA ALA A 8 -10.34 9.92 -11.90
C ALA A 8 -10.38 10.07 -10.36
N LEU A 9 -10.32 8.96 -9.63
CA LEU A 9 -10.20 8.97 -8.16
C LEU A 9 -8.86 9.56 -7.71
N LEU A 10 -7.75 9.22 -8.38
CA LEU A 10 -6.45 9.87 -8.14
C LEU A 10 -6.49 11.38 -8.40
N GLY A 11 -7.29 11.80 -9.39
CA GLY A 11 -7.57 13.20 -9.68
C GLY A 11 -8.44 13.93 -8.65
N GLY A 12 -8.90 13.25 -7.60
CA GLY A 12 -9.66 13.84 -6.49
C GLY A 12 -11.17 13.72 -6.60
N GLN A 13 -11.68 12.91 -7.54
CA GLN A 13 -13.10 12.65 -7.60
C GLN A 13 -13.60 11.97 -6.32
N VAL A 14 -14.80 12.36 -5.88
CA VAL A 14 -15.43 11.77 -4.69
C VAL A 14 -15.80 10.31 -4.99
N PRO A 15 -15.29 9.34 -4.22
CA PRO A 15 -15.62 7.93 -4.41
C PRO A 15 -17.06 7.64 -3.96
N SER A 16 -17.74 6.77 -4.70
CA SER A 16 -18.89 6.02 -4.15
C SER A 16 -18.39 4.91 -3.23
N TYR A 17 -19.32 4.23 -2.55
CA TYR A 17 -18.99 3.06 -1.74
C TYR A 17 -18.33 1.93 -2.56
N GLN A 18 -18.78 1.70 -3.80
CA GLN A 18 -18.19 0.68 -4.66
C GLN A 18 -16.78 1.10 -5.11
N ASP A 19 -16.59 2.37 -5.47
CA ASP A 19 -15.27 2.89 -5.85
C ASP A 19 -14.26 2.73 -4.72
N TYR A 20 -14.69 2.98 -3.48
CA TYR A 20 -13.84 2.81 -2.30
C TYR A 20 -13.40 1.34 -2.13
N ALA A 21 -14.34 0.41 -2.21
CA ALA A 21 -14.05 -1.03 -2.07
C ALA A 21 -13.13 -1.54 -3.20
N ASP A 22 -13.41 -1.14 -4.44
CA ASP A 22 -12.58 -1.49 -5.59
C ASP A 22 -11.18 -0.87 -5.47
N PHE A 23 -11.09 0.39 -5.04
CA PHE A 23 -9.82 1.09 -4.88
C PHE A 23 -8.96 0.43 -3.80
N ILE A 24 -9.54 0.05 -2.65
CA ILE A 24 -8.85 -0.73 -1.62
C ILE A 24 -8.27 -2.00 -2.23
N SER A 25 -9.11 -2.76 -2.95
CA SER A 25 -8.69 -4.02 -3.57
C SER A 25 -7.50 -3.84 -4.52
N VAL A 26 -7.41 -2.71 -5.22
CA VAL A 26 -6.26 -2.37 -6.07
C VAL A 26 -5.02 -2.07 -5.22
N ILE A 27 -5.11 -1.15 -4.26
CA ILE A 27 -3.94 -0.70 -3.49
C ILE A 27 -3.37 -1.79 -2.58
N GLU A 28 -4.20 -2.71 -2.08
CA GLU A 28 -3.75 -3.86 -1.30
C GLU A 28 -2.82 -4.79 -2.11
N ASN A 29 -2.92 -4.79 -3.44
CA ASN A 29 -2.07 -5.57 -4.34
C ASN A 29 -0.83 -4.79 -4.83
N LEU A 30 -0.75 -3.47 -4.61
CA LEU A 30 0.39 -2.66 -5.05
C LEU A 30 1.63 -2.87 -4.18
N GLN A 31 2.82 -2.74 -4.78
CA GLN A 31 4.07 -2.69 -4.02
C GLN A 31 4.18 -1.38 -3.22
N ILE A 32 5.08 -1.35 -2.24
CA ILE A 32 5.31 -0.20 -1.35
C ILE A 32 5.59 1.07 -2.17
N GLU A 33 6.37 0.93 -3.24
CA GLU A 33 6.77 2.00 -4.16
C GLU A 33 5.55 2.61 -4.85
N GLY A 34 4.62 1.78 -5.35
CA GLY A 34 3.40 2.26 -5.99
C GLY A 34 2.47 3.00 -5.02
N LEU A 35 2.43 2.57 -3.75
CA LEU A 35 1.67 3.28 -2.71
C LEU A 35 2.29 4.65 -2.40
N TRP A 36 3.63 4.72 -2.32
CA TRP A 36 4.36 5.97 -2.17
C TRP A 36 4.12 6.92 -3.34
N GLU A 37 4.21 6.43 -4.57
CA GLU A 37 3.96 7.23 -5.77
C GLU A 37 2.56 7.86 -5.76
N ILE A 38 1.53 7.10 -5.37
CA ILE A 38 0.17 7.64 -5.23
C ILE A 38 0.14 8.80 -4.22
N LEU A 39 0.75 8.64 -3.05
CA LEU A 39 0.71 9.67 -2.00
C LEU A 39 1.42 10.97 -2.39
N VAL A 40 2.51 10.86 -3.15
CA VAL A 40 3.34 11.98 -3.60
C VAL A 40 2.73 12.66 -4.83
N ASN A 41 2.29 11.87 -5.82
CA ASN A 41 1.91 12.39 -7.14
C ASN A 41 0.42 12.69 -7.30
N ALA A 42 -0.45 12.26 -6.37
CA ALA A 42 -1.87 12.56 -6.38
C ALA A 42 -2.25 13.52 -5.23
N PRO A 43 -1.89 14.82 -5.29
CA PRO A 43 -2.19 15.79 -4.22
C PRO A 43 -3.70 15.97 -4.01
N SER A 44 -4.48 15.90 -5.10
CA SER A 44 -5.92 16.05 -5.09
C SER A 44 -6.68 14.84 -4.56
N LEU A 45 -6.00 13.72 -4.27
CA LEU A 45 -6.62 12.49 -3.80
C LEU A 45 -7.53 12.74 -2.60
N ASN A 46 -8.77 12.26 -2.68
CA ASN A 46 -9.74 12.39 -1.62
C ASN A 46 -9.20 11.86 -0.28
N GLY A 47 -9.48 12.57 0.82
CA GLY A 47 -8.91 12.27 2.14
C GLY A 47 -9.20 10.84 2.65
N ILE A 48 -10.35 10.27 2.29
CA ILE A 48 -10.70 8.89 2.67
C ILE A 48 -9.80 7.89 1.92
N LEU A 49 -9.58 8.11 0.62
CA LEU A 49 -8.69 7.27 -0.20
C LEU A 49 -7.24 7.46 0.23
N ARG A 50 -6.81 8.70 0.51
CA ARG A 50 -5.47 8.99 1.02
C ARG A 50 -5.20 8.25 2.34
N THR A 51 -6.18 8.23 3.25
CA THR A 51 -6.08 7.47 4.50
C THR A 51 -5.93 5.97 4.24
N ALA A 52 -6.67 5.42 3.27
CA ALA A 52 -6.55 4.01 2.90
C ALA A 52 -5.16 3.67 2.33
N VAL A 53 -4.62 4.52 1.44
CA VAL A 53 -3.27 4.34 0.88
C VAL A 53 -2.21 4.42 1.98
N ASN A 54 -2.27 5.44 2.85
CA ASN A 54 -1.35 5.60 3.98
C ASN A 54 -1.36 4.38 4.91
N LYS A 55 -2.55 3.89 5.26
CA LYS A 55 -2.69 2.72 6.14
C LYS A 55 -2.09 1.47 5.49
N THR A 56 -2.44 1.22 4.22
CA THR A 56 -1.92 0.07 3.47
C THR A 56 -0.40 0.12 3.37
N LEU A 57 0.17 1.31 3.14
CA LEU A 57 1.61 1.53 3.10
C LEU A 57 2.26 1.22 4.45
N GLN A 58 1.72 1.76 5.55
CA GLN A 58 2.23 1.51 6.90
C GLN A 58 2.20 0.02 7.25
N ASP A 59 1.08 -0.65 6.98
CA ASP A 59 0.92 -2.08 7.27
C ASP A 59 1.94 -2.93 6.48
N LYS A 60 2.21 -2.59 5.21
CA LYS A 60 3.20 -3.30 4.39
C LYS A 60 4.64 -3.05 4.84
N VAL A 61 4.99 -1.81 5.17
CA VAL A 61 6.33 -1.46 5.69
C VAL A 61 6.60 -2.20 7.00
N VAL A 62 5.62 -2.22 7.91
CA VAL A 62 5.74 -2.94 9.18
C VAL A 62 5.96 -4.44 8.94
N ARG A 63 5.16 -5.07 8.07
CA ARG A 63 5.34 -6.49 7.74
C ARG A 63 6.71 -6.79 7.15
N LYS A 64 7.16 -6.00 6.18
CA LYS A 64 8.49 -6.16 5.57
C LYS A 64 9.61 -6.10 6.61
N ASN A 65 9.55 -5.14 7.54
CA ASN A 65 10.55 -5.03 8.61
C ASN A 65 10.53 -6.23 9.56
N VAL A 66 9.34 -6.78 9.86
CA VAL A 66 9.20 -7.98 10.70
C VAL A 66 9.80 -9.19 9.98
N ASP A 67 9.47 -9.39 8.71
CA ASP A 67 9.96 -10.52 7.91
C ASP A 67 11.50 -10.47 7.79
N GLU A 68 12.07 -9.29 7.48
CA GLU A 68 13.53 -9.09 7.42
C GLU A 68 14.21 -9.36 8.77
N SER A 69 13.56 -8.99 9.88
CA SER A 69 14.09 -9.27 11.22
C SER A 69 14.05 -10.76 11.56
N LEU A 70 12.99 -11.47 11.17
CA LEU A 70 12.88 -12.92 11.36
C LEU A 70 13.91 -13.67 10.52
N ASP A 71 14.10 -13.28 9.26
CA ASP A 71 15.10 -13.86 8.37
C ASP A 71 16.52 -13.70 8.92
N ALA A 72 16.84 -12.53 9.50
CA ALA A 72 18.13 -12.29 10.14
C ALA A 72 18.36 -13.20 11.37
N ILE A 73 17.32 -13.43 12.18
CA ILE A 73 17.39 -14.35 13.33
C ILE A 73 17.62 -15.80 12.86
N VAL A 74 16.86 -16.25 11.86
CA VAL A 74 16.97 -17.60 11.30
C VAL A 74 18.34 -17.82 10.66
N ALA A 75 18.86 -16.83 9.93
CA ALA A 75 20.19 -16.89 9.33
C ALA A 75 21.29 -17.04 10.40
N ARG A 76 21.17 -16.30 11.52
CA ARG A 76 22.12 -16.38 12.63
C ARG A 76 22.10 -17.73 13.34
N ILE A 77 20.90 -18.27 13.60
CA ILE A 77 20.75 -19.64 14.16
C ILE A 77 21.46 -20.67 13.27
N HIS A 78 21.25 -20.63 11.94
CA HIS A 78 21.92 -21.56 11.03
C HIS A 78 23.44 -21.41 10.98
N GLN A 79 23.99 -20.22 11.25
CA GLN A 79 25.43 -20.02 11.34
C GLN A 79 26.00 -20.56 12.66
N ASP A 80 25.28 -20.44 13.77
CA ASP A 80 25.71 -20.93 15.09
C ASP A 80 25.68 -22.47 15.21
N PHE A 81 24.96 -23.16 14.32
CA PHE A 81 24.88 -24.63 14.25
C PHE A 81 25.77 -25.26 13.15
N LYS A 82 26.69 -24.50 12.57
CA LYS A 82 27.76 -25.00 11.67
C LYS A 82 29.13 -24.90 12.32
#